data_AF-A0A7W1TVE3-F1
#
_entry.id   AF-A0A7W1TVE3-F1
#
_cell.length_a   1.000
_cell.length_b   1.000
_cell.length_c   1.000
_cell.angle_alpha   90.00
_cell.angle_beta   90.00
_cell.angle_gamma   90.00
#
_symmetry.space_group_name_H-M   'P 1'
#
loop_
_entity.id
_entity.type
_entity.pdbx_description
1 polymer ?
#
loop_
_entity_poly.entity_id
_entity_poly.type
_entity_poly.pdbx_seq_one_letter_code
_entity_poly.pdbx_strand_id
1 'polypeptide(L)'
;MRTRRLLAATVSILLLAASAYSFQQAAAYTIVSRDGRRPLPYRAQGGQDMVQLSDIAAAFGLTVREDVAAGGIVVTTGGGKTIVLTPGQPLASADGRVVTLPSPPVRDGRA
;
A
#
# COMPACT_ATOMS: atom_id res chain seq x y z
N MET A 1 -40.68 11.78 33.62
CA MET A 1 -40.68 11.10 32.29
C MET A 1 -39.94 11.89 31.20
N ARG A 2 -40.09 13.21 31.08
CA ARG A 2 -39.40 14.04 30.05
C ARG A 2 -37.88 14.00 30.14
N THR A 3 -37.32 14.03 31.34
CA THR A 3 -35.87 13.96 31.61
C THR A 3 -35.24 12.62 31.20
N ARG A 4 -35.94 11.50 31.42
CA ARG A 4 -35.52 10.17 30.95
C ARG A 4 -35.50 10.06 29.41
N ARG A 5 -36.44 10.71 28.73
CA ARG A 5 -36.51 10.74 27.26
C ARG A 5 -35.38 11.59 26.65
N LEU A 6 -35.04 12.71 27.29
CA LEU A 6 -33.91 13.55 26.89
C LEU A 6 -32.58 12.82 27.08
N LEU A 7 -32.39 12.15 28.22
CA LEU A 7 -31.17 11.37 28.48
C LEU A 7 -31.01 10.22 27.48
N ALA A 8 -32.10 9.51 27.16
CA ALA A 8 -32.09 8.45 26.17
C ALA A 8 -31.71 8.97 24.77
N ALA A 9 -32.28 10.11 24.35
CA ALA A 9 -31.97 10.71 23.05
C ALA A 9 -30.49 11.11 22.93
N THR A 10 -29.90 11.71 23.96
CA THR A 10 -28.49 12.10 23.95
C THR A 10 -27.56 10.89 23.90
N VAL A 11 -27.88 9.81 24.63
CA VAL A 11 -27.11 8.56 24.60
C VAL A 11 -27.19 7.91 23.22
N SER A 12 -28.35 7.91 22.57
CA SER A 12 -28.51 7.38 21.21
C SER A 12 -27.70 8.16 20.17
N ILE A 13 -27.64 9.49 20.27
CA ILE A 13 -26.83 10.33 19.37
C ILE A 13 -25.34 10.08 19.57
N LEU A 14 -24.90 9.93 20.83
CA LEU A 14 -23.50 9.63 21.15
C LEU A 14 -23.07 8.25 20.61
N LEU A 15 -23.95 7.25 20.71
CA LEU A 15 -23.69 5.90 20.20
C LEU A 15 -23.64 5.86 18.66
N LEU A 16 -24.49 6.63 17.97
CA LEU A 16 -24.42 6.75 16.51
C LEU A 16 -23.13 7.42 16.06
N ALA A 17 -22.72 8.51 16.73
CA ALA A 17 -21.46 9.19 16.42
C ALA A 17 -20.26 8.26 16.62
N ALA A 18 -20.23 7.48 17.71
CA ALA A 18 -19.15 6.53 17.98
C ALA A 18 -19.03 5.42 16.91
N SER A 19 -20.15 4.98 16.32
CA SER A 19 -20.13 3.97 15.24
C SER A 19 -19.58 4.49 13.91
N ALA A 20 -19.61 5.81 13.66
CA ALA A 20 -19.00 6.40 12.48
C ALA A 20 -17.46 6.48 12.58
N TYR A 21 -16.90 6.34 13.79
CA TYR A 21 -15.45 6.38 14.05
C TYR A 21 -14.75 5.02 14.00
N SER A 22 -15.44 3.94 13.64
CA SER A 22 -14.74 2.72 13.22
C SER A 22 -14.00 2.99 11.92
N PHE A 23 -12.78 3.56 12.04
CA PHE A 23 -11.76 3.51 11.02
C PHE A 23 -11.56 2.04 10.69
N GLN A 24 -12.10 1.61 9.56
CA GLN A 24 -11.80 0.29 9.02
C GLN A 24 -10.29 0.22 8.84
N GLN A 25 -9.62 -0.51 9.73
CA GLN A 25 -8.17 -0.60 9.75
C GLN A 25 -7.75 -1.21 8.42
N ALA A 26 -7.12 -0.40 7.57
CA ALA A 26 -6.68 -0.85 6.26
C ALA A 26 -5.76 -2.07 6.45
N ALA A 27 -6.03 -3.14 5.71
CA ALA A 27 -5.22 -4.34 5.78
C ALA A 27 -3.76 -3.98 5.49
N ALA A 28 -2.87 -4.34 6.40
CA ALA A 28 -1.48 -3.90 6.37
C ALA A 28 -0.55 -5.01 6.84
N TYR A 29 0.56 -5.17 6.13
CA TYR A 29 1.71 -5.90 6.63
C TYR A 29 2.44 -5.06 7.67
N THR A 30 3.35 -5.68 8.42
CA THR A 30 4.21 -4.96 9.37
C THR A 30 5.65 -5.04 8.91
N ILE A 31 6.27 -3.87 8.66
CA ILE A 31 7.72 -3.76 8.51
C ILE A 31 8.33 -3.78 9.90
N VAL A 32 9.28 -4.67 10.10
CA VAL A 32 10.09 -4.75 11.32
C VAL A 32 11.48 -4.23 10.99
N SER A 33 11.91 -3.18 11.68
CA SER A 33 13.24 -2.59 11.54
C SER A 33 13.89 -2.39 12.91
N ARG A 34 15.12 -1.88 12.93
CA ARG A 34 15.79 -1.48 14.17
C ARG A 34 15.05 -0.37 14.92
N ASP A 35 14.41 0.53 14.18
CA ASP A 35 13.75 1.72 14.71
C ASP A 35 12.32 1.43 15.20
N GLY A 36 11.82 0.20 14.97
CA GLY A 36 10.55 -0.27 15.49
C GLY A 36 9.72 -1.02 14.46
N ARG A 37 8.40 -0.91 14.62
CA ARG A 37 7.40 -1.55 13.74
C ARG A 37 6.59 -0.48 13.02
N ARG A 38 6.48 -0.60 11.71
CA ARG A 38 5.72 0.33 10.86
C ARG A 38 4.69 -0.45 10.02
N PRO A 39 3.42 0.00 9.95
CA PRO A 39 2.45 -0.59 9.05
C PRO A 39 2.83 -0.33 7.59
N LEU A 40 2.61 -1.34 6.75
CA LEU A 40 2.76 -1.31 5.31
C LEU A 40 1.41 -1.67 4.67
N PRO A 41 0.63 -0.68 4.25
CA PRO A 41 -0.68 -0.91 3.66
C PRO A 41 -0.58 -1.77 2.40
N TYR A 42 -1.55 -2.66 2.22
CA TYR A 42 -1.71 -3.41 0.98
C TYR A 42 -3.15 -3.36 0.48
N ARG A 43 -3.34 -3.77 -0.77
CA ARG A 43 -4.65 -3.95 -1.40
C ARG A 43 -4.74 -5.30 -2.06
N ALA A 44 -5.83 -6.02 -1.83
CA ALA A 44 -6.10 -7.24 -2.57
C ALA A 44 -6.49 -6.88 -4.02
N GLN A 45 -5.73 -7.38 -4.99
CA GLN A 45 -6.02 -7.28 -6.42
C GLN A 45 -5.80 -8.64 -7.08
N GLY A 46 -6.84 -9.19 -7.72
CA GLY A 46 -6.74 -10.51 -8.37
C GLY A 46 -6.37 -11.64 -7.40
N GLY A 47 -6.74 -11.54 -6.12
CA GLY A 47 -6.39 -12.51 -5.09
C GLY A 47 -4.95 -12.43 -4.59
N GLN A 48 -4.22 -11.38 -4.96
CA GLN A 48 -2.86 -11.10 -4.49
C GLN A 48 -2.83 -9.79 -3.71
N ASP A 49 -2.05 -9.75 -2.65
CA ASP A 49 -1.84 -8.53 -1.87
C ASP A 49 -0.78 -7.66 -2.56
N MET A 50 -1.22 -6.49 -3.01
CA MET A 50 -0.40 -5.51 -3.72
C MET A 50 -0.02 -4.38 -2.78
N VAL A 51 1.25 -4.02 -2.78
CA VAL A 51 1.80 -2.90 -2.00
C VAL A 51 2.24 -1.79 -2.95
N GLN A 52 2.07 -0.54 -2.52
CA GLN A 52 2.55 0.61 -3.28
C GLN A 52 4.08 0.60 -3.37
N LEU A 53 4.60 0.78 -4.58
CA LEU A 53 6.04 0.77 -4.82
C LEU A 53 6.76 1.92 -4.10
N SER A 54 6.08 3.06 -3.91
CA SER A 54 6.59 4.19 -3.13
C SER A 54 6.78 3.87 -1.64
N ASP A 55 5.87 3.10 -1.04
CA ASP A 55 5.97 2.70 0.36
C ASP A 55 7.14 1.73 0.57
N ILE A 56 7.33 0.79 -0.35
CA ILE A 56 8.51 -0.09 -0.39
C ILE A 56 9.78 0.73 -0.59
N ALA A 57 9.77 1.70 -1.50
CA ALA A 57 10.93 2.55 -1.76
C ALA A 57 11.37 3.33 -0.53
N ALA A 58 10.41 3.95 0.19
CA ALA A 58 10.69 4.65 1.43
C ALA A 58 11.19 3.71 2.55
N ALA A 59 10.67 2.49 2.63
CA ALA A 59 11.05 1.51 3.65
C ALA A 59 12.46 0.94 3.45
N PHE A 60 12.90 0.76 2.19
CA PHE A 60 14.15 0.08 1.86
C PHE A 60 15.20 0.99 1.20
N GLY A 61 14.96 2.30 1.13
CA GLY A 61 15.88 3.26 0.52
C GLY A 61 16.07 3.03 -0.98
N LEU A 62 14.98 2.77 -1.69
CA LEU A 62 14.99 2.58 -3.14
C LEU A 62 14.67 3.91 -3.85
N THR A 63 15.22 4.09 -5.04
CA THR A 63 14.80 5.15 -5.96
C THR A 63 13.88 4.55 -7.01
N VAL A 64 12.70 5.13 -7.21
CA VAL A 64 11.73 4.69 -8.21
C VAL A 64 11.57 5.80 -9.24
N ARG A 65 11.68 5.45 -10.51
CA ARG A 65 11.50 6.35 -11.64
C ARG A 65 10.65 5.67 -12.70
N GLU A 66 9.62 6.36 -13.17
CA GLU A 66 8.93 5.91 -14.37
C GLU A 66 9.69 6.34 -15.62
N ASP A 67 9.85 5.41 -16.55
CA ASP A 67 10.33 5.68 -17.90
C ASP A 67 9.13 5.69 -18.85
N VAL A 68 8.65 6.89 -19.15
CA VAL A 68 7.46 7.08 -20.02
C VAL A 68 7.76 6.64 -21.46
N ALA A 69 8.99 6.78 -21.93
CA ALA A 69 9.37 6.40 -23.29
C ALA A 69 9.44 4.88 -23.46
N ALA A 70 9.96 4.17 -22.46
CA ALA A 70 10.01 2.71 -22.46
C ALA A 70 8.75 2.04 -21.89
N GLY A 71 7.85 2.81 -21.28
CA GLY A 71 6.64 2.31 -20.61
C GLY A 71 6.90 1.51 -19.32
N GLY A 72 8.15 1.51 -18.83
CA GLY A 72 8.61 0.73 -17.68
C GLY A 72 8.77 1.54 -16.41
N ILE A 73 8.94 0.84 -15.30
CA ILE A 73 9.28 1.42 -14.00
C ILE A 73 10.69 0.95 -13.63
N VAL A 74 11.60 1.89 -13.40
CA VAL A 74 12.97 1.63 -13.00
C VAL A 74 13.09 1.83 -11.49
N VAL A 75 13.60 0.81 -10.81
CA VAL A 75 13.90 0.81 -9.38
C VAL A 75 15.40 0.65 -9.21
N THR A 76 16.02 1.55 -8.46
CA THR A 76 17.45 1.51 -8.14
C THR A 76 17.61 1.29 -6.64
N THR A 77 18.40 0.29 -6.26
CA THR A 77 18.73 0.03 -4.84
C THR A 77 19.85 0.96 -4.37
N GLY A 78 19.99 1.15 -3.06
CA GLY A 78 21.13 1.90 -2.50
C GLY A 78 22.51 1.33 -2.86
N GLY A 79 22.58 0.06 -3.26
CA GLY A 79 23.79 -0.59 -3.77
C GLY A 79 24.01 -0.45 -5.28
N GLY A 80 23.22 0.39 -5.97
CA GLY A 80 23.35 0.66 -7.41
C GLY A 80 22.74 -0.39 -8.34
N LYS A 81 22.10 -1.44 -7.81
CA LYS A 81 21.43 -2.44 -8.66
C LYS A 81 20.18 -1.85 -9.29
N THR A 82 19.99 -2.12 -10.58
CA THR A 82 18.83 -1.64 -11.33
C THR A 82 17.85 -2.77 -11.58
N ILE A 83 16.58 -2.51 -11.28
CA ILE A 83 15.45 -3.41 -11.53
C ILE A 83 14.48 -2.67 -12.45
N VAL A 84 14.10 -3.30 -13.55
CA VAL A 84 13.10 -2.78 -14.49
C VAL A 84 11.85 -3.64 -14.37
N LEU A 85 10.74 -3.01 -14.00
CA LEU A 85 9.42 -3.59 -13.95
C LEU A 85 8.64 -3.17 -15.20
N THR A 86 8.00 -4.13 -15.87
CA THR A 86 7.13 -3.85 -17.00
C THR A 86 5.68 -4.03 -16.56
N PRO A 87 4.88 -2.95 -16.45
CA PRO A 87 3.49 -3.06 -16.04
C PRO A 87 2.68 -4.05 -16.91
N GLY A 88 1.82 -4.83 -16.27
CA GLY A 88 1.00 -5.84 -16.94
C GLY A 88 1.72 -7.14 -17.32
N GLN A 89 3.04 -7.23 -17.14
CA GLN A 89 3.81 -8.44 -17.39
C GLN A 89 4.28 -9.07 -16.07
N PRO A 90 4.11 -10.39 -15.87
CA PRO A 90 4.59 -11.08 -14.66
C PRO A 90 6.09 -11.35 -14.72
N LEU A 91 6.88 -10.33 -15.09
CA LEU A 91 8.32 -10.39 -15.32
C LEU A 91 8.97 -9.10 -14.81
N ALA A 92 10.24 -9.22 -14.42
CA ALA A 92 11.11 -8.07 -14.20
C ALA A 92 12.51 -8.38 -14.75
N SER A 93 13.29 -7.34 -15.06
CA SER A 93 14.73 -7.46 -15.27
C SER A 93 15.46 -6.93 -14.04
N ALA A 94 16.21 -7.78 -13.34
CA ALA A 94 17.04 -7.38 -12.21
C ALA A 94 18.51 -7.55 -12.60
N ASP A 95 19.24 -6.44 -12.69
CA ASP A 95 20.65 -6.42 -13.06
C ASP A 95 20.93 -7.14 -14.39
N GLY A 96 20.04 -6.93 -15.36
CA GLY A 96 20.11 -7.54 -16.71
C GLY A 96 19.58 -8.97 -16.79
N ARG A 97 19.12 -9.57 -15.68
CA ARG A 97 18.54 -10.93 -15.66
C ARG A 97 17.03 -10.89 -15.52
N VAL A 98 16.34 -11.65 -16.37
CA VAL A 98 14.89 -11.77 -16.30
C VAL A 98 14.49 -12.68 -15.13
N VAL A 99 13.54 -12.22 -14.32
CA VAL A 99 12.94 -12.97 -13.21
C VAL A 99 11.42 -12.97 -13.37
N THR A 100 10.80 -14.11 -13.10
CA THR A 100 9.33 -14.24 -13.09
C THR A 100 8.78 -13.69 -11.78
N LEU A 101 7.66 -12.96 -11.89
CA LEU A 101 6.94 -12.41 -10.75
C LEU A 101 5.68 -13.25 -10.47
N PRO A 102 5.25 -13.35 -9.21
CA PRO A 102 4.01 -14.06 -8.85
C PRO A 102 2.75 -13.35 -9.38
N SER A 103 2.83 -12.04 -9.62
CA SER A 103 1.79 -11.22 -10.23
C SER A 103 2.40 -10.12 -11.09
N PRO A 104 1.70 -9.65 -12.14
CA PRO A 104 2.15 -8.51 -12.92
C PRO A 104 2.12 -7.22 -12.07
N PRO A 105 3.11 -6.33 -12.18
CA PRO A 105 3.03 -5.00 -11.61
C PRO A 105 1.86 -4.24 -12.24
N VAL A 106 1.05 -3.59 -11.40
CA VAL A 106 -0.14 -2.86 -11.83
C VAL A 106 0.00 -1.39 -11.46
N ARG A 107 -0.51 -0.51 -12.33
CA ARG A 107 -0.66 0.92 -12.02
C ARG A 107 -1.94 1.10 -11.20
N ASP A 108 -1.84 1.74 -10.03
CA ASP A 108 -3.00 1.96 -9.13
C ASP A 108 -4.03 2.96 -9.69
N GLY A 109 -3.81 3.50 -10.90
CA GLY A 109 -4.81 4.28 -11.65
C GLY A 109 -5.15 5.65 -11.05
N ARG A 110 -4.46 6.10 -10.00
CA ARG A 110 -4.52 7.48 -9.53
C ARG A 110 -3.43 8.32 -10.19
N ALA A 111 -3.88 9.32 -10.95
CA ALA A 111 -3.11 10.51 -11.28
C ALA A 111 -3.14 11.50 -10.11
#